data_AF-H1KJ41-F1
#
_entry.id   AF-H1KJ41-F1
#
_cell.length_a   1.000
_cell.length_b   1.000
_cell.length_c   1.000
_cell.angle_alpha   90.00
_cell.angle_beta   90.00
_cell.angle_gamma   90.00
#
_symmetry.space_group_name_H-M   'P 1'
#
loop_
_entity.id
_entity.type
_entity.pdbx_description
1 polymer ?
#
loop_
_entity_poly.entity_id
_entity_poly.type
_entity_poly.pdbx_seq_one_letter_code
_entity_poly.pdbx_strand_id
1 'polypeptide(L)'
;LAGRVAAPLSAEQRAAVAAEHYQGLIALYGAAMGVRHARKHLAAYADAAGGLTPDDRRRLVTTHDPAEALRLLQRAFLEPAGTATTPLGEAA
;
A
#
# COMPACT_ATOMS: atom_id res chain seq x y z
N LEU A 1 -25.21 22.94 11.51
CA LEU A 1 -23.79 23.06 11.07
C LEU A 1 -23.68 22.43 9.69
N ALA A 2 -23.45 23.22 8.64
CA ALA A 2 -23.13 22.68 7.33
C ALA A 2 -21.69 22.15 7.36
N GLY A 3 -21.50 20.85 7.12
CA GLY A 3 -20.18 20.21 7.16
C GLY A 3 -19.28 20.75 6.04
N ARG A 4 -18.04 21.13 6.38
CA ARG A 4 -17.02 21.45 5.39
C ARG A 4 -16.48 20.13 4.79
N VAL A 5 -16.45 20.04 3.47
CA VAL A 5 -15.78 18.95 2.77
C VAL A 5 -14.28 19.16 2.92
N ALA A 6 -13.61 18.27 3.64
CA ALA A 6 -12.16 18.28 3.73
C ALA A 6 -11.56 17.93 2.37
N ALA A 7 -10.50 18.63 1.97
CA ALA A 7 -9.75 18.29 0.78
C ALA A 7 -9.20 16.85 0.90
N PRO A 8 -9.18 16.07 -0.20
CA PRO A 8 -8.59 14.75 -0.19
C PRO A 8 -7.10 14.83 0.14
N LEU A 9 -6.59 13.80 0.84
CA LEU A 9 -5.18 13.69 1.17
C LEU A 9 -4.33 13.47 -0.10
N SER A 10 -3.18 14.12 -0.15
CA SER A 10 -2.13 13.84 -1.14
C SER A 10 -1.61 12.40 -1.05
N ALA A 11 -0.95 11.92 -2.10
CA ALA A 11 -0.34 10.59 -2.12
C ALA A 11 0.67 10.41 -0.97
N GLU A 12 1.48 11.43 -0.70
CA GLU A 12 2.49 11.47 0.34
C GLU A 12 1.85 11.40 1.73
N GLN A 13 0.76 12.14 1.96
CA GLN A 13 0.02 12.08 3.23
C GLN A 13 -0.61 10.70 3.45
N ARG A 14 -1.18 10.10 2.39
CA ARG A 14 -1.74 8.74 2.47
C ARG A 14 -0.66 7.70 2.78
N ALA A 15 0.49 7.80 2.12
CA ALA A 15 1.65 6.95 2.37
C ALA A 15 2.14 7.07 3.82
N ALA A 16 2.23 8.30 4.33
CA ALA A 16 2.68 8.58 5.69
C ALA A 16 1.73 7.98 6.74
N VAL A 17 0.42 8.20 6.60
CA VAL A 17 -0.59 7.66 7.51
C VAL A 17 -0.61 6.13 7.48
N ALA A 18 -0.50 5.52 6.30
CA ALA A 18 -0.45 4.06 6.17
C ALA A 18 0.82 3.48 6.82
N ALA A 19 1.98 4.12 6.60
CA ALA A 19 3.25 3.75 7.21
C ALA A 19 3.22 3.86 8.74
N GLU A 20 2.69 4.97 9.27
CA GLU A 20 2.53 5.18 10.72
C GLU A 20 1.64 4.10 11.35
N HIS A 21 0.50 3.82 10.72
CA HIS A 21 -0.40 2.76 11.20
C HIS A 21 0.29 1.39 11.20
N TYR A 22 0.99 1.06 10.11
CA TYR A 22 1.74 -0.19 10.00
C TYR A 22 2.83 -0.31 11.07
N GLN A 23 3.65 0.73 11.25
CA GLN A 23 4.70 0.78 12.26
C GLN A 23 4.12 0.68 13.68
N GLY A 24 2.95 1.25 13.94
CA GLY A 24 2.21 1.09 15.19
C GLY A 24 1.83 -0.37 15.48
N LEU A 25 1.39 -1.13 14.47
CA LEU A 25 1.11 -2.57 14.61
C LEU A 25 2.39 -3.36 14.92
N ILE A 26 3.52 -2.99 14.30
CA ILE A 26 4.83 -3.61 14.60
C ILE A 26 5.28 -3.30 16.02
N ALA A 27 5.14 -2.04 16.48
CA ALA A 27 5.50 -1.64 17.84
C ALA A 27 4.63 -2.35 18.89
N LEU A 28 3.34 -2.55 18.61
CA LEU A 28 2.39 -3.18 19.54
C LEU A 28 2.58 -4.70 19.66
N TYR A 29 2.77 -5.40 18.53
CA TYR A 29 2.78 -6.86 18.50
C TYR A 29 4.17 -7.48 18.32
N GLY A 30 5.20 -6.67 18.10
CA GLY A 30 6.53 -7.11 17.69
C GLY A 30 6.57 -7.51 16.21
N ALA A 31 7.77 -7.70 15.65
CA ALA A 31 7.99 -7.87 14.22
C ALA A 31 7.16 -9.02 13.59
N ALA A 32 7.30 -10.24 14.11
CA ALA A 32 6.68 -11.42 13.51
C ALA A 32 5.14 -11.40 13.58
N MET A 33 4.58 -11.12 14.77
CA MET A 33 3.13 -11.06 14.95
C MET A 33 2.53 -9.80 14.33
N GLY A 34 3.23 -8.67 14.38
CA GLY A 34 2.80 -7.41 13.78
C GLY A 34 2.57 -7.53 12.29
N VAL A 35 3.50 -8.12 11.52
CA VAL A 35 3.30 -8.37 10.08
C VAL A 35 2.09 -9.27 9.84
N ARG A 36 1.95 -10.36 10.62
CA ARG A 36 0.81 -11.27 10.50
C ARG A 36 -0.53 -10.56 10.70
N HIS A 37 -0.64 -9.72 11.72
CA HIS A 37 -1.85 -8.95 12.01
C HIS A 37 -2.10 -7.82 10.99
N ALA A 38 -1.03 -7.21 10.47
CA ALA A 38 -1.10 -6.13 9.50
C ALA A 38 -1.54 -6.56 8.10
N ARG A 39 -1.40 -7.83 7.70
CA ARG A 39 -1.66 -8.28 6.31
C ARG A 39 -2.98 -7.82 5.72
N LYS A 40 -4.08 -7.84 6.49
CA LYS A 40 -5.38 -7.36 6.00
C LYS A 40 -5.37 -5.86 5.70
N HIS A 41 -4.64 -5.08 6.49
CA HIS A 41 -4.47 -3.64 6.30
C HIS A 41 -3.59 -3.37 5.09
N LEU A 42 -2.48 -4.11 4.95
CA LEU A 42 -1.59 -4.02 3.79
C LEU A 42 -2.31 -4.32 2.48
N ALA A 43 -3.16 -5.35 2.45
CA ALA A 43 -4.00 -5.66 1.29
C ALA A 43 -4.95 -4.51 0.95
N ALA A 44 -5.67 -3.98 1.95
CA ALA A 44 -6.60 -2.86 1.76
C ALA A 44 -5.90 -1.59 1.29
N TYR A 45 -4.71 -1.28 1.82
CA TYR A 45 -3.92 -0.13 1.36
C TYR A 45 -3.43 -0.31 -0.07
N ALA A 46 -2.94 -1.49 -0.43
CA ALA A 46 -2.50 -1.76 -1.80
C ALA A 46 -3.64 -1.59 -2.82
N ASP A 47 -4.84 -2.07 -2.49
CA ASP A 47 -6.02 -1.94 -3.34
C ASP A 47 -6.48 -0.48 -3.47
N ALA A 48 -6.44 0.28 -2.37
CA ALA A 48 -6.80 1.70 -2.37
C ALA A 48 -5.76 2.59 -3.08
N ALA A 49 -4.50 2.15 -3.13
CA ALA A 49 -3.41 2.95 -3.66
C ALA A 49 -3.16 2.68 -5.16
N GLY A 50 -3.21 1.43 -5.60
CA GLY A 50 -3.14 1.04 -7.02
C GLY A 50 -1.76 1.15 -7.68
N GLY A 51 -0.72 1.63 -6.97
CA GLY A 51 0.65 1.80 -7.48
C GLY A 51 1.47 0.52 -7.66
N LEU A 52 1.00 -0.64 -7.18
CA LEU A 52 1.78 -1.88 -7.22
C LEU A 52 1.41 -2.76 -8.41
N THR A 53 2.42 -3.43 -8.98
CA THR A 53 2.21 -4.56 -9.89
C THR A 53 1.55 -5.73 -9.14
N PRO A 54 0.92 -6.68 -9.84
CA PRO A 54 0.36 -7.88 -9.21
C PRO A 54 1.39 -8.70 -8.41
N ASP A 55 2.66 -8.71 -8.84
CA ASP A 55 3.74 -9.38 -8.11
C ASP A 55 4.12 -8.63 -6.84
N ASP A 56 4.33 -7.32 -6.91
CA ASP A 56 4.64 -6.50 -5.73
C ASP A 56 3.49 -6.51 -4.72
N ARG A 57 2.23 -6.49 -5.17
CA ARG A 57 1.06 -6.64 -4.30
C ARG A 57 1.06 -7.99 -3.60
N ARG A 58 1.34 -9.08 -4.33
CA ARG A 58 1.45 -10.42 -3.74
C ARG A 58 2.57 -10.47 -2.71
N ARG A 59 3.76 -9.94 -3.03
CA ARG A 59 4.91 -9.86 -2.10
C ARG A 59 4.56 -9.09 -0.83
N LEU A 60 3.86 -7.96 -0.95
CA LEU A 60 3.43 -7.15 0.19
C LEU A 60 2.56 -7.93 1.18
N VAL A 61 1.63 -8.78 0.68
CA VAL A 61 0.71 -9.52 1.57
C VAL A 61 1.25 -10.88 2.04
N THR A 62 2.37 -11.35 1.50
CA THR A 62 2.98 -12.64 1.90
C THR A 62 4.32 -12.52 2.62
N THR A 63 4.98 -11.36 2.56
CA THR A 63 6.26 -11.14 3.24
C THR A 63 6.15 -11.33 4.76
N HIS A 64 7.27 -11.73 5.37
CA HIS A 64 7.47 -11.80 6.82
C HIS A 64 8.47 -10.73 7.30
N ASP A 65 9.11 -10.02 6.37
CA ASP A 65 10.05 -8.95 6.67
C ASP A 65 9.30 -7.61 6.83
N PRO A 66 9.34 -6.98 8.01
CA PRO A 66 8.67 -5.71 8.23
C PRO A 66 9.21 -4.56 7.38
N ALA A 67 10.51 -4.55 7.08
CA ALA A 67 11.13 -3.49 6.29
C ALA A 67 10.66 -3.56 4.83
N GLU A 68 10.61 -4.77 4.27
CA GLU A 68 10.09 -4.99 2.91
C GLU A 68 8.61 -4.63 2.80
N ALA A 69 7.80 -4.99 3.81
CA ALA A 69 6.38 -4.61 3.86
C ALA A 69 6.20 -3.09 3.87
N LEU A 70 6.97 -2.37 4.70
CA LEU A 70 6.92 -0.91 4.77
C LEU A 70 7.32 -0.25 3.43
N ARG A 71 8.40 -0.74 2.81
CA ARG A 71 8.88 -0.23 1.51
C ARG A 71 7.83 -0.42 0.41
N LEU A 72 7.24 -1.61 0.31
CA LEU A 72 6.19 -1.91 -0.65
C LEU A 72 4.91 -1.13 -0.37
N LEU A 73 4.55 -0.93 0.89
CA LEU A 73 3.42 -0.09 1.29
C LEU A 73 3.59 1.36 0.83
N GLN A 74 4.76 1.95 1.05
CA GLN A 74 5.05 3.32 0.59
C GLN A 74 5.00 3.43 -0.94
N ARG A 75 5.62 2.47 -1.66
CA ARG A 75 5.56 2.41 -3.12
C ARG A 75 4.13 2.32 -3.65
N ALA A 76 3.23 1.61 -2.97
CA ALA A 76 1.85 1.49 -3.40
C ALA A 76 1.16 2.84 -3.58
N PHE A 77 1.51 3.84 -2.77
CA PHE A 77 0.95 5.19 -2.82
C PHE A 77 1.76 6.17 -3.66
N LEU A 78 3.09 6.03 -3.68
CA LEU A 78 3.99 7.01 -4.29
C LEU A 78 4.31 6.72 -5.76
N GLU A 79 4.19 5.46 -6.20
CA GLU A 79 4.31 5.12 -7.61
C GLU A 79 3.01 5.48 -8.34
N PRO A 80 3.09 6.02 -9.56
CA PRO A 80 1.91 6.18 -10.39
C PRO A 80 1.27 4.81 -10.59
N ALA A 81 -0.06 4.72 -10.42
CA ALA A 81 -0.82 3.51 -10.69
C ALA A 81 -0.44 3.01 -12.08
N GLY A 82 0.30 1.89 -12.12
CA GLY A 82 0.98 1.45 -13.32
C GLY A 82 -0.02 1.41 -14.45
N THR A 83 0.16 2.26 -15.46
CA THR A 83 -0.54 2.10 -16.72
C THR A 83 -0.14 0.73 -17.21
N ALA A 84 -1.06 -0.22 -17.16
CA ALA A 84 -0.92 -1.45 -17.92
C ALA A 84 -0.79 -0.99 -19.39
N THR A 85 0.43 -0.86 -19.87
CA THR A 85 0.72 -0.80 -21.29
C THR A 85 0.33 -2.17 -21.82
N THR A 86 -0.93 -2.33 -22.21
CA THR A 86 -1.30 -3.33 -23.20
C THR A 86 -0.49 -2.97 -24.46
N PRO A 87 0.45 -3.80 -24.94
CA PRO A 87 0.86 -3.64 -26.32
C PRO A 87 -0.35 -4.00 -27.18
N LEU A 88 -1.01 -2.98 -27.73
CA LEU A 88 -1.92 -3.17 -28.85
C LEU A 88 -1.04 -3.42 -30.09
N GLY A 89 -0.76 -4.69 -30.32
CA GLY A 89 -0.25 -5.26 -31.58
C GLY A 89 -0.58 -6.77 -31.51
N GLU A 90 -1.18 -7.42 -32.49
CA GLU A 90 -1.51 -7.11 -33.88
C GLU A 90 -2.81 -7.87 -34.22
N ALA A 91 -3.56 -7.39 -35.21
CA ALA A 91 -4.08 -8.28 -36.25
C ALA A 91 -4.30 -7.45 -37.53
N ALA A 92 -3.72 -7.97 -38.60
CA ALA A 92 -3.69 -7.53 -39.99
C ALA A 92 -5.02 -7.04 -40.58
#